data_AF-A0A4R5YHI7-F1
#
_entry.id   AF-A0A4R5YHI7-F1
#
_cell.length_a   1.000
_cell.length_b   1.000
_cell.length_c   1.000
_cell.angle_alpha   90.00
_cell.angle_beta   90.00
_cell.angle_gamma   90.00
#
_symmetry.space_group_name_H-M   'P 1'
#
loop_
_entity.id
_entity.type
_entity.pdbx_description
1 polymer ?
#
loop_
_entity_poly.entity_id
_entity_poly.type
_entity_poly.pdbx_seq_one_letter_code
_entity_poly.pdbx_strand_id
1 'polypeptide(L)'
;MTAGACEYGCCSAEVAALKDGGWVSTEKGYVLDPRRRKHVDRVIAEAMARADRMQADLPRCRLCGHRALRLDAFGLCSKISESHKAARGGITFQPAGRRR
;
A
#
# COMPACT_ATOMS: atom_id res chain seq x y z
N MET A 1 33.19 -5.14 -7.42
CA MET A 1 31.83 -5.72 -7.31
C MET A 1 31.03 -5.21 -8.49
N THR A 2 31.03 -5.96 -9.59
CA THR A 2 30.29 -5.61 -10.81
C THR A 2 28.80 -5.60 -10.49
N ALA A 3 28.16 -4.45 -10.68
CA ALA A 3 26.71 -4.31 -10.55
C ALA A 3 26.05 -5.42 -11.39
N GLY A 4 25.44 -6.39 -10.70
CA GLY A 4 24.69 -7.46 -11.34
C GLY A 4 23.69 -6.81 -12.27
N ALA A 5 23.91 -6.99 -13.58
CA ALA A 5 23.09 -6.43 -14.62
C ALA A 5 21.64 -6.84 -14.33
N CYS A 6 20.79 -5.87 -14.00
CA CYS A 6 19.36 -6.08 -14.02
C CYS A 6 19.01 -6.70 -15.36
N GLU A 7 18.25 -7.79 -15.36
CA GLU A 7 18.03 -8.71 -16.49
C GLU A 7 17.59 -8.04 -17.81
N TYR A 8 17.17 -6.77 -17.77
CA TYR A 8 16.78 -5.94 -18.94
C TYR A 8 17.45 -4.57 -19.02
N GLY A 9 18.61 -4.36 -18.37
CA GLY A 9 19.29 -3.07 -18.38
C GLY A 9 18.56 -1.98 -17.58
N CYS A 10 17.64 -2.36 -16.68
CA CYS A 10 16.78 -1.43 -15.93
C CYS A 10 17.52 -0.42 -15.04
N CYS A 11 18.81 -0.70 -14.77
CA CYS A 11 19.71 0.12 -13.98
C CYS A 11 20.86 0.71 -14.82
N SER A 12 20.80 0.64 -16.16
CA SER A 12 21.72 1.38 -17.02
C SER A 12 21.47 2.89 -16.88
N ALA A 13 22.52 3.70 -17.06
CA ALA A 13 22.42 5.16 -16.98
C ALA A 13 21.40 5.72 -17.99
N GLU A 14 21.36 5.15 -19.19
CA GLU A 14 20.37 5.48 -20.23
C GLU A 14 18.93 5.24 -19.75
N VAL A 15 18.64 4.05 -19.24
CA VAL A 15 17.28 3.68 -18.80
C VAL A 15 16.87 4.43 -17.53
N ALA A 16 17.82 4.78 -16.66
CA ALA A 16 17.58 5.62 -15.49
C ALA A 16 17.29 7.09 -15.86
N ALA A 17 17.83 7.56 -16.98
CA ALA A 17 17.61 8.92 -17.49
C ALA A 17 16.34 9.06 -18.35
N LEU A 18 15.56 7.98 -18.54
CA LEU A 18 14.27 8.07 -19.23
C LEU A 18 13.37 9.09 -18.53
N LYS A 19 12.79 9.98 -19.34
CA LYS A 19 11.84 10.99 -18.88
C LYS A 19 10.70 10.32 -18.10
N ASP A 20 10.27 10.97 -17.01
CA ASP A 20 9.19 10.49 -16.13
C ASP A 20 9.39 9.05 -15.63
N GLY A 21 10.66 8.63 -15.50
CA GLY A 21 11.03 7.30 -15.03
C GLY A 21 10.69 6.16 -16.01
N GLY A 22 10.43 6.49 -17.28
CA GLY A 22 10.03 5.57 -18.34
C GLY A 22 8.52 5.43 -18.53
N TRP A 23 7.71 6.26 -17.85
CA TRP A 23 6.27 6.32 -18.11
C TRP A 23 5.97 7.21 -19.32
N VAL A 24 5.13 6.71 -20.22
CA VAL A 24 4.70 7.43 -21.43
C VAL A 24 3.18 7.52 -21.42
N SER A 25 2.64 8.72 -21.61
CA SER A 25 1.20 8.93 -21.81
C SER A 25 0.80 8.50 -23.22
N THR A 26 -0.34 7.85 -23.31
CA THR A 26 -0.98 7.37 -24.54
C THR A 26 -2.45 7.76 -24.50
N GLU A 27 -3.15 7.66 -25.63
CA GLU A 27 -4.61 7.91 -25.67
C GLU A 27 -5.41 7.02 -24.72
N LYS A 28 -4.87 5.84 -24.37
CA LYS A 28 -5.53 4.85 -23.50
C LYS A 28 -5.02 4.88 -22.04
N GLY A 29 -4.18 5.87 -21.68
CA GLY A 29 -3.59 5.99 -20.35
C GLY A 29 -2.07 5.92 -20.36
N TYR A 30 -1.46 5.33 -19.32
CA TYR A 30 -0.01 5.33 -19.15
C TYR A 30 0.60 3.95 -19.40
N VAL A 31 1.70 3.91 -20.14
CA VAL A 31 2.48 2.70 -20.40
C VAL A 31 3.89 2.89 -19.86
N LEU A 32 4.42 1.86 -19.20
CA LEU A 32 5.79 1.84 -18.70
C LEU A 32 6.72 1.20 -19.74
N ASP A 33 7.87 1.82 -19.99
CA ASP A 33 8.95 1.23 -20.80
C ASP A 33 9.26 -0.19 -20.27
N PRO A 34 9.22 -1.24 -21.12
CA PRO A 34 9.45 -2.62 -20.70
C PRO A 34 10.75 -2.83 -19.92
N ARG A 35 11.80 -2.07 -20.24
CA ARG A 35 13.10 -2.11 -19.55
C ARG A 35 13.02 -1.66 -18.10
N ARG A 36 12.00 -0.86 -17.72
CA ARG A 36 11.78 -0.38 -16.34
C ARG A 36 10.90 -1.29 -15.50
N ARG A 37 10.17 -2.24 -16.10
CA ARG A 37 9.19 -3.09 -15.40
C ARG A 37 9.77 -3.76 -14.15
N LYS A 38 10.84 -4.53 -14.30
CA LYS A 38 11.48 -5.25 -13.17
C LYS A 38 11.98 -4.34 -12.06
N HIS A 39 12.47 -3.14 -12.41
CA HIS A 39 12.88 -2.16 -11.42
C HIS A 39 11.69 -1.68 -10.60
N VAL A 40 10.62 -1.29 -11.28
CA VAL A 40 9.38 -0.81 -10.64
C VAL A 40 8.78 -1.90 -9.77
N ASP A 41 8.71 -3.14 -10.26
CA ASP A 41 8.19 -4.27 -9.48
C ASP A 41 8.98 -4.48 -8.19
N ARG A 42 10.32 -4.40 -8.24
CA ARG A 42 11.18 -4.48 -7.05
C ARG A 42 10.91 -3.33 -6.07
N VAL A 43 10.84 -2.10 -6.57
CA VAL A 43 10.57 -0.92 -5.73
C VAL A 43 9.20 -1.03 -5.07
N ILE A 44 8.19 -1.49 -5.81
CA ILE A 44 6.85 -1.76 -5.28
C ILE A 44 6.92 -2.85 -4.20
N ALA A 45 7.58 -3.97 -4.47
CA ALA A 45 7.71 -5.06 -3.50
C ALA A 45 8.39 -4.60 -2.20
N GLU A 46 9.47 -3.81 -2.29
CA GLU A 46 10.13 -3.22 -1.13
C GLU A 46 9.22 -2.24 -0.37
N ALA A 47 8.44 -1.44 -1.09
CA ALA A 47 7.47 -0.51 -0.48
C ALA A 47 6.34 -1.26 0.23
N MET A 48 5.81 -2.32 -0.38
CA MET A 48 4.79 -3.17 0.23
C MET A 48 5.35 -3.88 1.47
N ALA A 49 6.57 -4.42 1.41
CA ALA A 49 7.22 -5.04 2.57
C ALA A 49 7.44 -4.04 3.72
N ARG A 50 7.72 -2.77 3.43
CA ARG A 50 7.76 -1.71 4.47
C ARG A 50 6.38 -1.46 5.07
N ALA A 51 5.34 -1.36 4.23
CA ALA A 51 3.97 -1.17 4.69
C ALA A 51 3.50 -2.33 5.58
N ASP A 52 3.81 -3.57 5.19
CA ASP A 52 3.50 -4.77 5.98
C ASP A 52 4.17 -4.73 7.36
N ARG A 53 5.45 -4.36 7.42
CA ARG A 53 6.17 -4.17 8.69
C ARG A 53 5.55 -3.07 9.55
N MET A 54 5.21 -1.92 8.95
CA MET A 54 4.54 -0.82 9.67
C MET A 54 3.18 -1.23 10.24
N GLN A 55 2.50 -2.17 9.59
CA GLN A 55 1.20 -2.65 10.02
C GLN A 55 1.27 -3.91 10.90
N ALA A 56 2.46 -4.51 11.07
CA ALA A 56 2.65 -5.83 11.68
C ALA A 56 2.12 -5.93 13.12
N ASP A 57 2.20 -4.85 13.89
CA ASP A 57 1.77 -4.80 15.29
C ASP A 57 0.41 -4.12 15.50
N LEU A 58 -0.25 -3.70 14.40
CA LEU A 58 -1.55 -3.06 14.51
C LEU A 58 -2.61 -4.05 15.03
N PRO A 59 -3.49 -3.60 15.93
CA PRO A 59 -4.56 -4.43 16.45
C PRO A 59 -5.52 -4.86 15.34
N ARG A 60 -6.08 -6.06 15.48
CA ARG A 60 -7.03 -6.63 14.53
C ARG A 60 -8.46 -6.45 15.00
N CYS A 61 -9.33 -6.03 14.09
CA CYS A 61 -10.78 -5.99 14.33
C CYS A 61 -11.29 -7.40 14.69
N ARG A 62 -12.00 -7.53 15.81
CA ARG A 62 -12.54 -8.84 16.23
C ARG A 62 -13.58 -9.42 15.26
N LEU A 63 -14.25 -8.56 14.48
CA LEU A 63 -15.30 -8.99 13.55
C LEU A 63 -14.78 -9.34 12.16
N CYS A 64 -13.90 -8.51 11.57
CA CYS A 64 -13.44 -8.71 10.19
C CYS A 64 -11.96 -9.07 10.07
N GLY A 65 -11.22 -9.18 11.17
CA GLY A 65 -9.80 -9.59 11.17
C GLY A 65 -8.82 -8.58 10.57
N HIS A 66 -9.31 -7.49 9.99
CA HIS A 66 -8.49 -6.43 9.40
C HIS A 66 -7.68 -5.71 10.47
N ARG A 67 -6.41 -5.42 10.16
CA ARG A 67 -5.55 -4.54 10.95
C ARG A 67 -6.12 -3.12 10.93
N ALA A 68 -6.12 -2.44 12.06
CA ALA A 68 -6.60 -1.07 12.19
C ALA A 68 -5.66 -0.24 13.05
N LEU A 69 -5.49 1.05 12.73
CA LEU A 69 -4.68 1.95 13.54
C LEU A 69 -5.20 2.09 14.98
N ARG A 70 -6.52 2.04 15.13
CA ARG A 70 -7.23 2.03 16.41
C ARG A 70 -8.47 1.17 16.30
N LEU A 71 -8.81 0.53 17.41
CA LEU A 71 -10.11 -0.09 17.63
C LEU A 71 -10.93 0.81 18.55
N ASP A 72 -12.25 0.73 18.44
CA ASP A 72 -13.15 1.32 19.44
C ASP A 72 -13.21 0.48 20.72
N ALA A 73 -14.03 0.94 21.68
CA ALA A 73 -14.25 0.24 22.94
C ALA A 73 -14.79 -1.20 22.77
N PHE A 74 -15.43 -1.51 21.63
CA PHE A 74 -15.95 -2.83 21.30
C PHE A 74 -14.89 -3.73 20.62
N GLY A 75 -13.68 -3.22 20.37
CA GLY A 75 -12.64 -3.95 19.65
C GLY A 75 -12.89 -4.03 18.14
N LEU A 76 -13.63 -3.08 17.57
CA LEU A 76 -14.01 -3.06 16.16
C LEU A 76 -13.31 -1.91 15.41
N CYS A 77 -13.03 -2.15 14.12
CA CYS A 77 -12.50 -1.10 13.22
C CYS A 77 -13.59 -0.10 12.80
N SER A 78 -13.20 1.00 12.15
CA SER A 78 -14.10 2.08 11.74
C SER A 78 -15.17 1.74 10.68
N LYS A 79 -15.27 0.47 10.23
CA LYS A 79 -16.31 0.04 9.30
C LYS A 79 -17.71 0.24 9.89
N ILE A 80 -18.64 0.62 9.02
CA ILE A 80 -20.05 0.91 9.35
C ILE A 80 -21.02 -0.06 8.65
N SER A 81 -20.55 -1.24 8.22
CA SER A 81 -21.44 -2.28 7.70
C SER A 81 -22.48 -2.67 8.75
N GLU A 82 -23.63 -3.20 8.32
CA GLU A 82 -24.70 -3.63 9.24
C GLU A 82 -24.18 -4.60 10.31
N SER A 83 -23.29 -5.53 9.94
CA SER A 83 -22.61 -6.41 10.90
C SER A 83 -21.78 -5.67 11.95
N HIS A 84 -21.09 -4.58 11.58
CA HIS A 84 -20.32 -3.78 12.53
C HIS A 84 -21.21 -2.88 13.39
N LYS A 85 -22.37 -2.45 12.89
CA LYS A 85 -23.37 -1.72 13.69
C LYS A 85 -24.04 -2.65 14.69
N ALA A 86 -24.46 -3.84 14.26
CA ALA A 86 -25.05 -4.86 15.11
C ALA A 86 -24.10 -5.28 16.24
N ALA A 87 -22.82 -5.50 15.92
CA ALA A 87 -21.79 -5.83 16.92
C ALA A 87 -21.51 -4.69 17.94
N ARG A 88 -21.94 -3.46 17.63
CA ARG A 88 -21.91 -2.31 18.56
C ARG A 88 -23.24 -2.09 19.29
N GLY A 89 -24.22 -2.98 19.13
CA GLY A 89 -25.56 -2.79 19.69
C GLY A 89 -26.32 -1.61 19.05
N GLY A 90 -26.08 -1.33 17.77
CA GLY A 90 -26.72 -0.21 17.04
C GLY A 90 -26.00 1.12 17.18
N ILE A 91 -24.92 1.20 17.96
CA ILE A 91 -24.11 2.41 18.12
C ILE A 91 -23.15 2.54 16.93
N THR A 92 -22.95 3.76 16.42
CA THR A 92 -21.99 4.02 15.34
C THR A 92 -20.58 4.28 15.87
N PHE A 93 -19.57 4.02 15.05
CA PHE A 93 -18.19 4.32 15.38
C PHE A 93 -18.00 5.84 15.57
N GLN A 94 -17.58 6.26 16.76
CA GLN A 94 -17.10 7.61 17.01
C GLN A 94 -15.56 7.61 17.03
N PRO A 95 -14.88 8.22 16.05
CA PRO A 95 -13.44 8.38 16.12
C PRO A 95 -13.09 9.28 17.30
N ALA A 96 -12.20 8.82 18.19
CA ALA A 96 -11.57 9.70 19.15
C ALA A 96 -10.87 10.84 18.37
N GLY A 97 -11.32 12.07 18.61
CA GLY A 97 -10.88 13.27 17.90
C GLY A 97 -9.36 13.33 17.81
N ARG A 98 -8.82 13.70 16.64
CA ARG A 98 -7.38 13.96 16.50
C ARG A 98 -7.03 15.10 17.46
N ARG A 99 -6.30 14.80 18.53
CA ARG A 99 -5.46 15.82 19.17
C ARG A 99 -4.36 16.13 18.17
N ARG A 100 -4.38 17.35 17.63
CA ARG A 100 -3.30 17.92 16.82
C ARG A 100 -2.13 18.25 17.73
#